data_AF-A0AAW4LD05-F1
#
_entry.id   AF-A0AAW4LD05-F1
#
_cell.length_a   1.000
_cell.length_b   1.000
_cell.length_c   1.000
_cell.angle_alpha   90.00
_cell.angle_beta   90.00
_cell.angle_gamma   90.00
#
_symmetry.space_group_name_H-M   'P 1'
#
loop_
_entity.id
_entity.type
_entity.pdbx_description
1 polymer ?
#
loop_
_entity_poly.entity_id
_entity_poly.type
_entity_poly.pdbx_seq_one_letter_code
_entity_poly.pdbx_strand_id
1 'polypeptide(L)' 'MPAEVEHIWTWFQELSATRGGGFGPAPITYQEIEAWSRLTGNRPTPWEVTQIKMLDAEYFAWQDEKAEKETSSGQ' A
#
# COMPACT_ATOMS: atom_id res chain seq x y z
N MET A 1 7.26 12.14 -10.20
CA MET A 1 6.60 12.61 -8.97
C MET A 1 7.40 13.77 -8.39
N PRO A 2 6.80 14.69 -7.62
CA PRO A 2 7.57 15.65 -6.83
C PRO A 2 8.52 14.92 -5.87
N ALA A 3 9.72 15.47 -5.65
CA ALA A 3 10.77 14.81 -4.84
C ALA A 3 10.35 14.64 -3.37
N GLU A 4 9.51 15.55 -2.88
CA GLU A 4 9.01 15.61 -1.51
C GLU A 4 8.04 14.49 -1.15
N VAL A 5 7.55 13.73 -2.13
CA VAL A 5 6.62 12.59 -1.92
C VAL A 5 7.14 11.29 -2.51
N GLU A 6 8.32 11.31 -3.14
CA GLU A 6 8.93 10.13 -3.75
C GLU A 6 9.25 9.05 -2.71
N HIS A 7 9.67 9.44 -1.51
CA HIS A 7 9.95 8.51 -0.43
C HIS A 7 8.67 7.81 0.07
N ILE A 8 7.53 8.51 0.12
CA ILE A 8 6.24 7.92 0.53
C ILE A 8 5.85 6.79 -0.42
N TRP A 9 6.01 7.00 -1.73
CA TRP A 9 5.75 5.97 -2.73
C TRP A 9 6.72 4.79 -2.63
N THR A 10 8.00 5.07 -2.37
CA THR A 10 9.00 4.03 -2.14
C THR A 10 8.64 3.18 -0.92
N TRP A 11 8.31 3.81 0.20
CA TRP A 11 7.88 3.13 1.42
C TRP A 11 6.61 2.31 1.23
N PHE A 12 5.64 2.86 0.49
CA PHE A 12 4.42 2.13 0.11
C PHE A 12 4.75 0.86 -0.68
N GLN A 13 5.66 0.93 -1.66
CA GLN A 13 6.06 -0.25 -2.43
C GLN A 13 6.78 -1.30 -1.58
N GLU A 14 7.69 -0.88 -0.70
CA GLU A 14 8.38 -1.78 0.23
C GLU A 14 7.39 -2.53 1.12
N LEU A 15 6.48 -1.81 1.77
CA LEU A 15 5.42 -2.39 2.60
C LEU A 15 4.46 -3.25 1.76
N SER A 16 4.17 -2.84 0.53
CA SER A 16 3.30 -3.60 -0.36
C SER A 16 3.88 -4.94 -0.78
N ALA A 17 5.20 -5.03 -0.88
CA ALA A 17 5.89 -6.27 -1.22
C ALA A 17 5.90 -7.30 -0.08
N THR A 18 5.67 -6.88 1.16
CA THR A 18 5.66 -7.76 2.34
C THR A 18 4.27 -8.26 2.72
N ARG A 19 3.22 -7.80 2.02
CA ARG A 19 1.83 -8.16 2.33
C ARG A 19 1.64 -9.67 2.30
N GLY A 20 1.29 -10.24 3.45
CA GLY A 20 0.83 -11.63 3.53
C GLY A 20 -0.61 -11.75 3.04
N GLY A 21 -1.01 -12.94 2.59
CA GLY A 21 -2.39 -13.15 2.16
C GLY A 21 -2.68 -14.56 1.67
N GLY A 22 -3.58 -15.26 2.36
CA GLY A 22 -4.03 -16.60 1.93
C GLY A 22 -5.00 -16.56 0.74
N PHE A 23 -5.96 -15.63 0.77
CA PHE A 23 -7.00 -15.46 -0.27
C PHE A 23 -6.86 -14.15 -1.07
N GLY A 24 -5.65 -13.59 -1.13
CA GLY A 24 -5.38 -12.32 -1.78
C GLY A 24 -4.61 -11.36 -0.87
N PRO A 25 -4.14 -10.22 -1.42
CA PRO A 25 -3.30 -9.27 -0.68
C PRO A 25 -4.05 -8.67 0.52
N ALA A 26 -3.45 -8.71 1.70
CA ALA A 26 -3.98 -8.05 2.89
C ALA A 26 -3.65 -6.54 2.90
N PRO A 27 -4.47 -5.70 3.55
CA PRO A 27 -4.17 -4.29 3.76
C PRO A 27 -2.91 -4.07 4.61
N ILE A 28 -2.14 -3.02 4.29
CA ILE A 28 -0.97 -2.64 5.10
C ILE A 28 -1.46 -2.20 6.48
N THR A 29 -0.98 -2.86 7.54
CA THR A 29 -1.40 -2.53 8.91
C THR A 29 -0.50 -1.46 9.55
N TYR A 30 -1.02 -0.77 10.59
CA TYR A 30 -0.17 0.10 11.41
C TYR A 30 0.98 -0.68 12.09
N GLN A 31 0.74 -1.94 12.44
CA GLN A 31 1.75 -2.82 13.03
C GLN A 31 2.86 -3.14 12.03
N GLU A 32 2.55 -3.39 10.75
CA GLU A 32 3.57 -3.53 9.71
C GLU A 32 4.37 -2.24 9.51
N ILE A 33 3.71 -1.08 9.47
CA ILE A 33 4.39 0.21 9.34
C ILE A 33 5.33 0.44 10.51
N GLU A 34 4.90 0.14 11.74
CA GLU A 34 5.74 0.24 12.93
C GLU A 34 6.93 -0.74 12.86
N ALA A 35 6.69 -2.01 12.52
CA ALA A 35 7.73 -3.02 12.41
C ALA A 35 8.76 -2.67 11.32
N TRP A 36 8.29 -2.28 10.14
CA TRP A 36 9.13 -1.84 9.02
C TRP A 36 9.96 -0.61 9.40
N SER A 37 9.36 0.39 10.05
CA SER A 37 10.06 1.59 10.55
C SER A 37 11.19 1.24 11.51
N ARG A 38 10.96 0.27 12.41
CA ARG A 38 11.99 -0.23 13.34
C ARG A 38 13.10 -1.00 12.64
N LEU A 39 12.78 -1.83 11.66
CA LEU A 39 13.74 -2.69 10.96
C LEU A 39 14.62 -1.92 9.97
N THR A 40 14.04 -0.94 9.27
CA THR A 40 14.73 -0.17 8.22
C THR A 40 15.38 1.11 8.73
N GLY A 41 14.96 1.60 9.90
CA GLY A 41 15.43 2.88 10.45
C GLY A 41 14.68 4.09 9.90
N ASN A 42 13.74 3.91 8.97
CA ASN A 42 12.87 5.00 8.51
C ASN A 42 12.01 5.55 9.66
N ARG A 43 11.59 6.82 9.56
CA ARG A 43 10.82 7.52 10.60
C ARG A 43 9.64 8.28 9.98
N PRO A 44 8.60 7.56 9.51
CA PRO A 44 7.44 8.22 8.93
C PRO A 44 6.72 9.07 9.97
N THR A 45 6.36 10.29 9.59
CA THR A 45 5.49 11.18 10.35
C THR A 45 4.05 10.68 10.32
N PRO A 46 3.17 11.14 11.25
CA PRO A 46 1.75 10.76 11.23
C PRO A 46 1.04 11.06 9.90
N TRP A 47 1.43 12.15 9.23
CA TRP A 47 0.88 12.50 7.92
C TRP A 47 1.32 11.49 6.84
N GLU A 48 2.60 11.10 6.81
CA GLU A 48 3.11 10.11 5.86
C GLU A 48 2.51 8.73 6.08
N VAL A 49 2.33 8.31 7.35
CA VAL A 49 1.59 7.08 7.67
C VAL A 49 0.18 7.13 7.08
N THR A 50 -0.50 8.28 7.21
CA THR A 50 -1.82 8.49 6.62
C THR A 50 -1.77 8.38 5.09
N GLN A 51 -0.76 8.97 4.44
CA GLN A 51 -0.61 8.89 2.97
C GLN A 51 -0.37 7.44 2.52
N ILE A 52 0.47 6.67 3.21
CA ILE A 52 0.69 5.24 2.91
C ILE A 52 -0.64 4.48 2.99
N LYS A 53 -1.45 4.74 4.02
CA LYS A 53 -2.77 4.11 4.19
C LYS A 53 -3.78 4.53 3.11
N MET A 54 -3.72 5.77 2.62
CA MET A 54 -4.55 6.23 1.50
C MET A 54 -4.15 5.56 0.19
N LEU A 55 -2.85 5.46 -0.11
CA LEU A 55 -2.33 4.73 -1.27
C LEU A 55 -2.75 3.24 -1.23
N ASP A 56 -2.72 2.64 -0.04
CA ASP A 56 -3.19 1.27 0.19
C ASP A 56 -4.68 1.11 -0.13
N ALA A 57 -5.53 2.03 0.32
CA ALA A 57 -6.96 2.00 0.00
C ALA A 57 -7.23 2.18 -1.51
N GLU A 58 -6.52 3.10 -2.17
CA GLU A 58 -6.65 3.33 -3.61
C GLU A 58 -6.22 2.11 -4.42
N TYR A 59 -5.16 1.42 -3.98
CA TYR A 59 -4.74 0.16 -4.59
C TYR A 59 -5.86 -0.88 -4.58
N PHE A 60 -6.59 -1.04 -3.48
CA PHE A 60 -7.72 -1.98 -3.44
C PHE A 60 -8.89 -1.54 -4.30
N ALA A 61 -9.26 -0.24 -4.27
CA ALA A 61 -10.30 0.27 -5.14
C ALA A 61 -10.00 0.00 -6.63
N TRP A 62 -8.75 0.20 -7.05
CA TRP A 62 -8.31 -0.12 -8.41
C TRP A 62 -8.37 -1.61 -8.73
N GLN A 63 -8.03 -2.49 -7.78
CA GLN A 63 -8.14 -3.94 -7.97
C GLN A 63 -9.59 -4.39 -8.14
N ASP A 64 -10.51 -3.84 -7.34
CA ASP A 64 -11.94 -4.13 -7.41
C ASP A 64 -12.50 -3.71 -8.78
N GLU A 65 -12.20 -2.49 -9.23
CA GLU A 65 -12.60 -2.02 -10.56
C GLU A 65 -12.04 -2.90 -11.69
N LYS A 66 -10.82 -3.40 -11.54
CA LYS A 66 -10.23 -4.30 -12.53
C LYS A 66 -10.95 -5.64 -12.58
N ALA A 67 -11.25 -6.22 -11.43
CA ALA A 67 -11.98 -7.48 -11.35
C ALA A 67 -13.35 -7.39 -12.03
N GLU A 68 -14.06 -6.26 -11.86
CA GLU A 68 -15.35 -6.00 -12.53
C GLU A 68 -15.22 -5.92 -14.05
N LYS A 69 -14.21 -5.19 -14.56
CA LYS A 69 -13.96 -5.01 -16.00
C LYS A 69 -13.58 -6.32 -16.69
N GLU A 70 -12.76 -7.15 -16.03
CA GLU A 70 -12.37 -8.47 -16.55
C GLU A 70 -13.56 -9.45 -16.58
N THR A 71 -14.45 -9.37 -15.60
CA THR A 71 -15.68 -10.18 -15.57
C THR A 71 -16.66 -9.77 -16.67
N SER A 72 -16.76 -8.47 -17.00
CA SER A 72 -17.66 -7.95 -18.03
C SER A 72 -17.15 -8.09 -19.46
N SER A 73 -15.83 -8.29 -19.67
CA SER A 73 -15.24 -8.48 -21.01
C SER A 73 -15.27 -9.94 -21.48
N GLY A 74 -15.64 -10.88 -20.60
CA GLY A 74 -15.69 -12.31 -20.89
C GLY A 74 -17.06 -12.86 -21.29
N GLN A 75 -18.09 -12.01 -21.43
CA GLN A 75 -19.44 -12.40 -21.86
C GLN A 75 -19.77 -11.95 -23.28
#